data_AF-A0A5N8XDZ7-F1
#
_entry.id   AF-A0A5N8XDZ7-F1
#
_cell.length_a   1.000
_cell.length_b   1.000
_cell.length_c   1.000
_cell.angle_alpha   90.00
_cell.angle_beta   90.00
_cell.angle_gamma   90.00
#
_symmetry.space_group_name_H-M   'P 1'
#
loop_
_entity.id
_entity.type
_entity.pdbx_description
1 polymer ?
#
loop_
_entity_poly.entity_id
_entity_poly.type
_entity_poly.pdbx_seq_one_letter_code
_entity_poly.pdbx_strand_id
1 'polypeptide(L)'
;MAAGEQQQEKGREGAYFAREWLESTTRVHVPWVVYEAEQMTTLTLLNGKHESWDLAGYFTGEKKNQFYAEVKAYSSDNQGPKYREYLTDCYSATAKMIKDGIDRECEFMWITWHPFSMGAWTKLCDAETIEEAVKQHSHKLGDDEYDPEIGKKVADRLWLIVLSERQEELMMNREYLGHIRSYITRGV
;
A
#
# COMPACT_ATOMS: atom_id res chain seq x y z
N MET A 1 11.06 -1.67 -28.42
CA MET A 1 10.08 -1.62 -27.31
C MET A 1 9.74 -0.17 -27.04
N ALA A 2 8.46 0.16 -27.00
CA ALA A 2 8.01 1.52 -26.73
C ALA A 2 8.27 1.86 -25.25
N ALA A 3 8.61 3.11 -24.93
CA ALA A 3 8.91 3.55 -23.56
C ALA A 3 7.78 3.23 -22.56
N GLY A 4 6.52 3.19 -23.01
CA GLY A 4 5.37 2.79 -22.21
C GLY A 4 5.38 1.31 -21.81
N GLU A 5 5.78 0.40 -22.71
CA GLU A 5 5.88 -1.04 -22.44
C GLU A 5 6.98 -1.32 -21.41
N GLN A 6 8.12 -0.64 -21.53
CA GLN A 6 9.23 -0.75 -20.57
C GLN A 6 8.83 -0.26 -19.17
N GLN A 7 8.06 0.82 -19.08
CA GLN A 7 7.60 1.33 -17.80
C GLN A 7 6.56 0.41 -17.14
N GLN A 8 5.67 -0.19 -17.94
CA GLN A 8 4.72 -1.18 -17.43
C GLN A 8 5.42 -2.43 -16.93
N GLU A 9 6.40 -2.94 -17.68
CA GLU A 9 7.20 -4.10 -17.26
C GLU A 9 7.95 -3.82 -15.96
N LYS A 10 8.58 -2.66 -15.83
CA LYS A 10 9.27 -2.25 -14.60
C LYS A 10 8.33 -2.14 -13.40
N GLY A 11 7.11 -1.65 -13.61
CA GLY A 11 6.07 -1.64 -12.58
C GLY A 11 5.71 -3.06 -12.12
N ARG A 12 5.54 -3.96 -13.08
CA ARG A 12 5.26 -5.38 -12.83
C ARG A 12 6.38 -6.05 -12.02
N GLU A 13 7.62 -5.96 -12.46
CA GLU A 13 8.78 -6.49 -11.76
C GLU A 13 8.88 -5.94 -10.33
N GLY A 14 8.66 -4.63 -10.16
CA GLY A 14 8.64 -3.97 -8.86
C GLY A 14 7.57 -4.54 -7.91
N ALA A 15 6.35 -4.77 -8.41
CA ALA A 15 5.27 -5.34 -7.60
C ALA A 15 5.61 -6.77 -7.13
N TYR A 16 6.12 -7.62 -8.02
CA TYR A 16 6.54 -8.98 -7.63
C TYR A 16 7.71 -8.95 -6.65
N PHE A 17 8.69 -8.06 -6.83
CA PHE A 17 9.74 -7.89 -5.85
C PHE A 17 9.19 -7.48 -4.49
N ALA A 18 8.34 -6.45 -4.43
CA ALA A 18 7.77 -5.97 -3.19
C ALA A 18 6.97 -7.07 -2.47
N ARG A 19 6.25 -7.91 -3.22
CA ARG A 19 5.60 -9.12 -2.71
C ARG A 19 6.61 -10.06 -2.06
N GLU A 20 7.67 -10.45 -2.77
CA GLU A 20 8.68 -11.37 -2.24
C GLU A 20 9.38 -10.82 -1.00
N TRP A 21 9.72 -9.54 -1.03
CA TRP A 21 10.31 -8.84 0.11
C TRP A 21 9.38 -8.85 1.32
N LEU A 22 8.11 -8.48 1.13
CA LEU A 22 7.09 -8.51 2.18
C LEU A 22 6.92 -9.92 2.74
N GLU A 23 6.80 -10.93 1.88
CA GLU A 23 6.67 -12.34 2.27
C GLU A 23 7.91 -12.86 3.03
N SER A 24 9.10 -12.35 2.70
CA SER A 24 10.36 -12.70 3.36
C SER A 24 10.39 -12.30 4.85
N THR A 25 9.60 -11.29 5.24
CA THR A 25 9.49 -10.85 6.64
C THR A 25 8.78 -11.87 7.54
N THR A 26 8.06 -12.83 6.95
CA THR A 26 7.12 -13.75 7.61
C THR A 26 5.93 -13.08 8.33
N ARG A 27 5.84 -11.75 8.30
CA ARG A 27 4.80 -10.95 8.98
C ARG A 27 3.55 -10.70 8.14
N VAL A 28 3.63 -10.98 6.85
CA VAL A 28 2.49 -10.85 5.94
C VAL A 28 2.45 -12.02 4.97
N HIS A 29 1.25 -12.30 4.47
CA HIS A 29 1.02 -13.17 3.33
C HIS A 29 0.37 -12.36 2.22
N VAL A 30 0.92 -12.44 1.01
CA VAL A 30 0.56 -11.57 -0.12
C VAL A 30 0.06 -12.42 -1.29
N PRO A 31 -1.19 -12.92 -1.23
CA PRO A 31 -1.73 -13.82 -2.25
C PRO A 31 -2.15 -13.09 -3.53
N TRP A 32 -2.31 -11.76 -3.52
CA TRP A 32 -2.85 -11.02 -4.65
C TRP A 32 -1.91 -9.95 -5.16
N VAL A 33 -1.65 -10.02 -6.46
CA VAL A 33 -0.97 -9.02 -7.27
C VAL A 33 -1.96 -8.54 -8.33
N VAL A 34 -2.03 -7.24 -8.58
CA VAL A 34 -3.02 -6.64 -9.50
C VAL A 34 -3.00 -7.27 -10.90
N TYR A 35 -1.83 -7.67 -11.38
CA TYR A 35 -1.65 -8.31 -12.69
C TYR A 35 -2.25 -9.72 -12.81
N GLU A 36 -2.59 -10.35 -11.69
CA GLU A 36 -3.15 -11.70 -11.61
C GLU A 36 -4.59 -11.69 -11.08
N ALA A 37 -4.90 -10.75 -10.18
CA ALA A 37 -6.15 -10.74 -9.42
C ALA A 37 -6.60 -9.30 -9.06
N GLU A 38 -6.73 -8.42 -10.06
CA GLU A 38 -7.13 -7.02 -9.89
C GLU A 38 -8.32 -6.83 -8.94
N GLN A 39 -9.39 -7.62 -9.11
CA GLN A 39 -10.59 -7.53 -8.26
C GLN A 39 -10.32 -7.69 -6.76
N MET A 40 -9.27 -8.41 -6.39
CA MET A 40 -8.87 -8.61 -4.99
C MET A 40 -8.02 -7.46 -4.45
N THR A 41 -7.45 -6.63 -5.33
CA THR A 41 -6.66 -5.45 -4.98
C THR A 41 -7.41 -4.13 -5.19
N THR A 42 -8.65 -4.18 -5.71
CA THR A 42 -9.49 -3.00 -5.93
C THR A 42 -10.39 -2.69 -4.73
N LEU A 43 -10.50 -1.40 -4.38
CA LEU A 43 -11.49 -0.87 -3.42
C LEU A 43 -12.42 0.13 -4.09
N THR A 44 -13.60 0.28 -3.51
CA THR A 44 -14.56 1.33 -3.92
C THR A 44 -14.33 2.57 -3.07
N LEU A 45 -14.27 3.73 -3.71
CA LEU A 45 -14.11 5.04 -3.10
C LEU A 45 -15.47 5.68 -2.80
N LEU A 46 -15.49 6.77 -2.01
CA LEU A 46 -16.71 7.52 -1.67
C LEU A 46 -17.45 8.03 -2.92
N ASN A 47 -16.72 8.47 -3.95
CA ASN A 47 -17.30 8.90 -5.22
C ASN A 47 -17.86 7.77 -6.10
N GLY A 48 -17.88 6.53 -5.60
CA GLY A 48 -18.36 5.35 -6.30
C GLY A 48 -17.41 4.80 -7.36
N LYS A 49 -16.24 5.42 -7.57
CA LYS A 49 -15.20 4.87 -8.45
C LYS A 49 -14.42 3.77 -7.75
N HIS A 50 -13.70 3.01 -8.56
CA HIS A 50 -12.82 1.95 -8.13
C HIS A 50 -11.37 2.36 -8.30
N GLU A 51 -10.54 2.05 -7.30
CA GLU A 51 -9.09 2.23 -7.35
C GLU A 51 -8.42 0.89 -7.07
N SER A 52 -7.35 0.57 -7.79
CA SER A 52 -6.64 -0.70 -7.68
C SER A 52 -5.25 -0.46 -7.12
N TRP A 53 -4.88 -1.21 -6.08
CA TRP A 53 -3.53 -1.23 -5.55
C TRP A 53 -2.70 -2.34 -6.21
N ASP A 54 -1.39 -2.18 -6.26
CA ASP A 54 -0.49 -3.16 -6.88
C ASP A 54 -0.53 -4.53 -6.17
N LEU A 55 -0.64 -4.53 -4.84
CA LEU A 55 -0.69 -5.74 -4.01
C LEU A 55 -1.82 -5.69 -2.97
N ALA A 56 -2.32 -6.85 -2.59
CA ALA A 56 -3.16 -7.01 -1.40
C ALA A 56 -2.85 -8.31 -0.65
N GLY A 57 -3.07 -8.30 0.66
CA GLY A 57 -2.84 -9.48 1.50
C GLY A 57 -3.21 -9.24 2.95
N TYR A 58 -2.66 -10.04 3.85
CA TYR A 58 -2.95 -9.95 5.28
C TYR A 58 -1.69 -10.02 6.12
N PHE A 59 -1.72 -9.33 7.26
CA PHE A 59 -0.75 -9.59 8.31
C PHE A 59 -0.95 -10.99 8.90
N THR A 60 0.15 -11.59 9.37
CA THR A 60 0.19 -12.90 10.01
C THR A 60 0.58 -12.76 11.48
N GLY A 61 0.09 -13.68 12.32
CA GLY A 61 0.33 -13.66 13.76
C GLY A 61 -0.75 -12.92 14.54
N GLU A 62 -0.34 -12.00 15.41
CA GLU A 62 -1.25 -11.23 16.28
C GLU A 62 -2.05 -10.18 15.49
N LYS A 63 -1.39 -9.48 14.56
CA LYS A 63 -2.04 -8.59 13.60
C LYS A 63 -2.58 -9.43 12.44
N LYS A 64 -3.87 -9.34 12.16
CA LYS A 64 -4.55 -10.10 11.09
C LYS A 64 -5.26 -9.22 10.06
N ASN A 65 -5.03 -7.92 10.14
CA ASN A 65 -5.61 -6.92 9.28
C ASN A 65 -5.25 -7.18 7.82
N GLN A 66 -6.18 -6.87 6.93
CA GLN A 66 -5.90 -6.80 5.50
C GLN A 66 -4.99 -5.60 5.22
N PHE A 67 -4.16 -5.69 4.19
CA PHE A 67 -3.43 -4.55 3.69
C PHE A 67 -3.57 -4.44 2.16
N TYR A 68 -3.39 -3.20 1.69
CA TYR A 68 -3.27 -2.85 0.28
C TYR A 68 -1.95 -2.08 0.10
N ALA A 69 -1.19 -2.38 -0.94
CA ALA A 69 0.10 -1.74 -1.17
C ALA A 69 0.22 -1.18 -2.59
N GLU A 70 0.70 0.06 -2.66
CA GLU A 70 1.06 0.74 -3.90
C GLU A 70 2.58 0.73 -4.06
N VAL A 71 3.05 0.28 -5.22
CA VAL A 71 4.47 0.00 -5.48
C VAL A 71 5.00 0.93 -6.56
N LYS A 72 5.85 1.86 -6.15
CA LYS A 72 6.49 2.85 -7.02
C LYS A 72 7.97 2.51 -7.24
N ALA A 73 8.24 1.61 -8.18
CA ALA A 73 9.59 1.26 -8.64
C ALA A 73 10.24 2.36 -9.54
N TYR A 74 10.15 3.62 -9.12
CA TYR A 74 10.78 4.76 -9.80
C TYR A 74 12.16 5.05 -9.24
N SER A 75 13.02 5.63 -10.09
CA SER A 75 14.33 6.16 -9.71
C SER A 75 14.32 7.68 -9.59
N SER A 76 13.14 8.32 -9.53
CA SER A 76 13.00 9.78 -9.47
C SER A 76 12.14 10.24 -8.29
N ASP A 77 12.33 11.51 -7.93
CA ASP A 77 11.76 12.19 -6.77
C ASP A 77 10.34 12.72 -6.98
N ASN A 78 9.79 12.67 -8.19
CA ASN A 78 8.46 13.18 -8.54
C ASN A 78 7.29 12.29 -8.06
N GLN A 79 7.45 11.70 -6.87
CA GLN A 79 6.47 10.85 -6.21
C GLN A 79 5.54 11.64 -5.28
N GLY A 80 5.94 12.83 -4.82
CA GLY A 80 5.17 13.64 -3.89
C GLY A 80 3.71 13.86 -4.31
N PRO A 81 3.42 14.31 -5.55
CA PRO A 81 2.03 14.46 -6.02
C PRO A 81 1.26 13.14 -6.06
N LYS A 82 1.89 12.05 -6.52
CA LYS A 82 1.27 10.71 -6.57
C LYS A 82 0.97 10.17 -5.17
N TYR A 83 1.84 10.48 -4.21
CA TYR A 83 1.64 10.08 -2.83
C TYR A 83 0.45 10.82 -2.21
N ARG A 84 0.28 12.13 -2.46
CA ARG A 84 -0.91 12.87 -2.01
C ARG A 84 -2.20 12.31 -2.62
N GLU A 85 -2.19 11.96 -3.89
CA GLU A 85 -3.33 11.29 -4.52
C GLU A 85 -3.65 9.96 -3.81
N TYR A 86 -2.63 9.13 -3.58
CA TYR A 86 -2.75 7.87 -2.83
C TYR A 86 -3.29 8.05 -1.41
N LEU A 87 -2.87 9.08 -0.66
CA LEU A 87 -3.43 9.38 0.66
C LEU A 87 -4.93 9.64 0.59
N THR A 88 -5.37 10.32 -0.47
CA THR A 88 -6.79 10.57 -0.71
C THR A 88 -7.54 9.29 -1.04
N ASP A 89 -6.94 8.38 -1.82
CA ASP A 89 -7.52 7.07 -2.10
C ASP A 89 -7.69 6.22 -0.84
N CYS A 90 -6.66 6.17 0.01
CA CYS A 90 -6.71 5.48 1.30
C CYS A 90 -7.83 6.04 2.20
N TYR A 91 -7.92 7.37 2.29
CA TYR A 91 -8.98 8.04 3.03
C TYR A 91 -10.36 7.71 2.47
N SER A 92 -10.56 7.89 1.16
CA SER A 92 -11.85 7.72 0.51
C SER A 92 -12.32 6.26 0.58
N ALA A 93 -11.42 5.30 0.39
CA ALA A 93 -11.74 3.88 0.57
C ALA A 93 -12.13 3.56 2.02
N THR A 94 -11.40 4.07 3.01
CA THR A 94 -11.70 3.86 4.43
C THR A 94 -13.05 4.46 4.81
N ALA A 95 -13.30 5.70 4.41
CA ALA A 95 -14.56 6.39 4.64
C ALA A 95 -15.73 5.66 3.97
N LYS A 96 -15.54 5.15 2.75
CA LYS A 96 -16.55 4.35 2.05
C LYS A 96 -16.89 3.08 2.81
N MET A 97 -15.90 2.34 3.29
CA MET A 97 -16.11 1.13 4.10
C MET A 97 -16.90 1.44 5.39
N ILE A 98 -16.52 2.50 6.10
CA ILE A 98 -17.24 2.96 7.30
C ILE A 98 -18.69 3.35 6.97
N LYS A 99 -18.91 4.09 5.88
CA LYS A 99 -20.24 4.50 5.42
C LYS A 99 -21.11 3.30 5.02
N ASP A 100 -20.51 2.25 4.50
CA ASP A 100 -21.18 0.97 4.21
C ASP A 100 -21.42 0.12 5.47
N GLY A 101 -21.00 0.60 6.63
CA GLY A 101 -21.33 0.05 7.95
C GLY A 101 -20.24 -0.79 8.60
N ILE A 102 -19.06 -0.95 7.98
CA ILE A 102 -17.96 -1.76 8.53
C ILE A 102 -16.60 -1.11 8.27
N ASP A 103 -15.88 -0.75 9.34
CA ASP A 103 -14.45 -0.47 9.24
C ASP A 103 -13.68 -1.79 9.17
N ARG A 104 -13.10 -2.11 8.00
CA ARG A 104 -12.29 -3.34 7.81
C ARG A 104 -10.90 -3.24 8.44
N GLU A 105 -10.56 -2.08 8.99
CA GLU A 105 -9.27 -1.81 9.61
C GLU A 105 -8.09 -2.16 8.69
N CYS A 106 -8.23 -1.87 7.40
CA CYS A 106 -7.22 -2.13 6.39
C CYS A 106 -5.99 -1.24 6.58
N GLU A 107 -4.82 -1.81 6.37
CA GLU A 107 -3.54 -1.11 6.36
C GLU A 107 -3.18 -0.71 4.93
N PHE A 108 -2.45 0.40 4.77
CA PHE A 108 -2.09 0.94 3.46
C PHE A 108 -0.59 1.15 3.37
N MET A 109 0.08 0.49 2.43
CA MET A 109 1.53 0.56 2.27
C MET A 109 1.93 1.29 0.98
N TRP A 110 2.78 2.30 1.12
CA TRP A 110 3.49 2.90 -0.01
C TRP A 110 4.92 2.35 -0.04
N ILE A 111 5.24 1.61 -1.10
CA ILE A 111 6.54 0.96 -1.27
C ILE A 111 7.27 1.61 -2.43
N THR A 112 8.49 2.08 -2.22
CA THR A 112 9.28 2.77 -3.26
C THR A 112 10.76 2.44 -3.15
N TRP A 113 11.53 2.66 -4.22
CA TRP A 113 13.00 2.51 -4.21
C TRP A 113 13.73 3.84 -4.11
N HIS A 114 12.99 4.94 -4.04
CA HIS A 114 13.56 6.27 -4.03
C HIS A 114 12.90 7.11 -2.93
N PRO A 115 13.66 7.58 -1.93
CA PRO A 115 13.16 8.53 -0.95
C PRO A 115 12.59 9.77 -1.63
N PHE A 116 11.51 10.35 -1.11
CA PHE A 116 10.88 11.51 -1.70
C PHE A 116 10.41 12.46 -0.59
N SER A 117 10.18 13.73 -0.94
CA SER A 117 9.71 14.73 0.02
C SER A 117 10.54 14.80 1.32
N MET A 118 11.88 14.69 1.21
CA MET A 118 12.78 14.54 2.37
C MET A 118 12.62 15.63 3.44
N GLY A 119 12.31 16.87 3.04
CA GLY A 119 12.06 17.97 3.98
C GLY A 119 10.78 17.82 4.81
N ALA A 120 9.88 16.91 4.42
CA ALA A 120 8.62 16.62 5.11
C ALA A 120 8.49 15.13 5.49
N TRP A 121 9.59 14.36 5.46
CA TRP A 121 9.58 12.90 5.60
C TRP A 121 8.80 12.41 6.82
N THR A 122 9.05 13.03 7.99
CA THR A 122 8.41 12.65 9.26
C THR A 122 6.93 12.99 9.32
N LYS A 123 6.42 13.78 8.37
CA LYS A 123 5.02 14.22 8.32
C LYS A 123 4.19 13.47 7.29
N LEU A 124 4.82 12.61 6.48
CA LEU A 124 4.16 12.00 5.32
C LEU A 124 2.94 11.14 5.71
N CYS A 125 2.96 10.55 6.91
CA CYS A 125 1.85 9.75 7.43
C CYS A 125 0.94 10.53 8.41
N ASP A 126 1.16 11.83 8.63
CA ASP A 126 0.38 12.60 9.60
C ASP A 126 -1.03 12.93 9.09
N ALA A 127 -1.99 13.04 10.01
CA ALA A 127 -3.37 13.39 9.68
C ALA A 127 -3.50 14.74 8.95
N GLU A 128 -2.66 15.73 9.27
CA GLU A 128 -2.63 17.03 8.58
C GLU A 128 -2.25 16.87 7.10
N THR A 129 -1.26 16.03 6.79
CA THR A 129 -0.85 15.75 5.41
C THR A 129 -1.97 15.05 4.62
N ILE A 130 -2.72 14.15 5.28
CA ILE A 130 -3.89 13.50 4.68
C ILE A 130 -4.99 14.53 4.41
N GLU A 131 -5.28 15.41 5.36
CA GLU A 131 -6.28 16.48 5.18
C GLU A 131 -5.92 17.39 4.00
N GLU A 132 -4.66 17.83 3.90
CA GLU A 132 -4.18 18.61 2.77
C GLU A 132 -4.34 17.88 1.44
N ALA A 133 -3.98 16.58 1.41
CA ALA A 133 -4.12 15.75 0.24
C ALA A 133 -5.59 15.62 -0.20
N VAL A 134 -6.49 15.34 0.74
CA VAL A 134 -7.93 15.24 0.49
C VAL A 134 -8.48 16.57 -0.03
N LYS A 135 -8.05 17.72 0.51
CA LYS A 135 -8.45 19.04 0.00
C LYS A 135 -8.01 19.25 -1.45
N GLN A 136 -6.83 18.76 -1.83
CA GLN A 136 -6.32 18.87 -3.21
C GLN A 136 -7.07 17.94 -4.18
N HIS A 137 -7.56 16.80 -3.70
CA HIS A 137 -8.24 15.79 -4.50
C HIS A 137 -9.69 15.55 -4.05
N SER A 138 -10.39 16.61 -3.63
CA SER A 138 -11.73 16.53 -3.02
C SER A 138 -12.79 15.84 -3.88
N HIS A 139 -12.62 15.84 -5.21
CA HIS A 139 -13.46 15.08 -6.14
C HIS A 139 -13.49 13.56 -5.87
N LYS A 140 -12.55 13.02 -5.09
CA LYS A 140 -12.55 11.61 -4.65
C LYS A 140 -13.51 11.33 -3.50
N LEU A 141 -14.06 12.35 -2.85
CA LEU A 141 -15.08 12.22 -1.80
C LEU A 141 -16.51 12.16 -2.35
N GLY A 142 -16.73 12.52 -3.61
CA GLY A 142 -18.09 12.66 -4.15
C GLY A 142 -18.80 13.83 -3.48
N ASP A 143 -19.94 13.58 -2.85
CA ASP A 143 -20.73 14.59 -2.12
C ASP A 143 -20.42 14.62 -0.62
N ASP A 144 -19.51 13.77 -0.14
CA ASP A 144 -19.13 13.70 1.28
C ASP A 144 -18.08 14.78 1.63
N GLU A 145 -18.04 15.15 2.92
CA GLU A 145 -17.04 16.06 3.48
C GLU A 145 -15.89 15.30 4.15
N TYR A 146 -14.77 15.99 4.41
CA TYR A 146 -13.66 15.41 5.15
C TYR A 146 -13.99 15.29 6.65
N ASP A 147 -13.78 14.10 7.20
CA ASP A 147 -13.89 13.77 8.62
C ASP A 147 -12.49 13.59 9.22
N PRO A 148 -12.06 14.48 10.14
CA PRO A 148 -10.75 14.40 10.80
C PRO A 148 -10.50 13.09 11.56
N GLU A 149 -11.53 12.43 12.10
CA GLU A 149 -11.36 11.19 12.83
C GLU A 149 -11.03 10.02 11.90
N ILE A 150 -11.58 10.02 10.68
CA ILE A 150 -11.19 9.07 9.63
C ILE A 150 -9.76 9.37 9.17
N GLY A 151 -9.41 10.65 9.02
CA GLY A 151 -8.04 11.07 8.71
C GLY A 151 -7.00 10.53 9.70
N LYS A 152 -7.28 10.61 11.00
CA LYS A 152 -6.44 10.03 12.06
C LYS A 152 -6.34 8.50 11.96
N LYS A 153 -7.45 7.81 11.72
CA LYS A 153 -7.43 6.34 11.53
C LYS A 153 -6.54 5.93 10.37
N VAL A 154 -6.61 6.67 9.26
CA VAL A 154 -5.78 6.39 8.07
C VAL A 154 -4.31 6.66 8.38
N ALA A 155 -4.00 7.76 9.07
CA ALA A 155 -2.63 8.08 9.53
C ALA A 155 -2.00 6.90 10.31
N ASP A 156 -2.74 6.33 11.25
CA ASP A 156 -2.28 5.20 12.09
C ASP A 156 -2.11 3.88 11.31
N ARG A 157 -2.67 3.78 10.10
CA ARG A 157 -2.70 2.58 9.24
C ARG A 157 -1.75 2.67 8.05
N LEU A 158 -1.02 3.78 7.91
CA LEU A 158 -0.10 4.01 6.81
C LEU A 158 1.29 3.41 7.10
N TRP A 159 1.84 2.77 6.09
CA TRP A 159 3.21 2.30 6.08
C TRP A 159 3.95 2.96 4.92
N LEU A 160 5.10 3.54 5.21
CA LEU A 160 5.99 4.10 4.20
C LEU A 160 7.29 3.30 4.20
N ILE A 161 7.50 2.53 3.12
CA ILE A 161 8.62 1.62 2.99
C ILE A 161 9.50 2.08 1.84
N VAL A 162 10.78 2.33 2.13
CA VAL A 162 11.79 2.58 1.11
C VAL A 162 12.69 1.37 1.02
N LEU A 163 12.68 0.75 -0.15
CA LEU A 163 13.52 -0.37 -0.52
C LEU A 163 14.77 0.11 -1.29
N SER A 164 15.70 -0.80 -1.44
CA SER A 164 16.91 -0.65 -2.25
C SER A 164 17.21 -1.99 -2.92
N GLU A 165 17.87 -1.96 -4.08
CA GLU A 165 18.24 -3.19 -4.81
C GLU A 165 19.08 -4.13 -3.93
N ARG A 166 19.94 -3.59 -3.06
CA ARG A 166 20.76 -4.40 -2.14
C ARG A 166 19.96 -5.16 -1.08
N GLN A 167 18.74 -4.72 -0.76
CA GLN A 167 17.89 -5.49 0.15
C GLN A 167 17.41 -6.80 -0.46
N GLU A 168 17.51 -6.97 -1.79
CA GLU A 168 17.27 -8.25 -2.45
C GLU A 168 18.21 -9.34 -1.92
N GLU A 169 19.49 -9.01 -1.76
CA GLU A 169 20.52 -9.92 -1.26
C GLU A 169 20.31 -10.32 0.20
N LEU A 170 19.47 -9.57 0.94
CA LEU A 170 19.13 -9.84 2.34
C LEU A 170 17.85 -10.66 2.50
N MET A 171 17.10 -10.88 1.42
CA MET A 171 15.86 -11.67 1.50
C MET A 171 16.19 -13.12 1.82
N MET A 172 15.39 -13.69 2.73
CA MET A 172 15.53 -15.09 3.07
C MET A 172 15.20 -15.97 1.85
N ASN A 173 16.03 -16.99 1.61
CA ASN A 173 15.75 -17.98 0.59
C ASN A 173 14.37 -18.62 0.84
N ARG A 174 13.57 -18.77 -0.22
CA ARG A 174 12.23 -19.38 -0.19
C ARG A 174 12.20 -20.76 0.49
N GLU A 175 13.24 -21.57 0.34
CA GLU A 175 13.34 -22.88 1.01
C GLU A 175 13.33 -22.72 2.54
N TYR A 176 14.19 -21.85 3.07
CA TYR A 176 14.23 -21.54 4.50
C TYR A 176 12.95 -20.88 5.00
N LEU A 177 12.37 -19.99 4.19
CA LEU A 177 11.08 -19.38 4.48
C LEU A 177 9.98 -20.45 4.64
N GLY A 178 9.96 -21.45 3.75
CA GLY A 178 9.03 -22.58 3.81
C GLY A 178 9.19 -23.38 5.11
N HIS A 179 10.44 -23.66 5.51
CA HIS A 179 10.71 -24.32 6.79
C HIS A 179 10.21 -23.51 7.98
N ILE A 180 10.51 -22.21 8.05
CA ILE A 180 10.05 -21.33 9.13
C ILE A 180 8.53 -21.23 9.16
N ARG A 181 7.88 -21.01 8.02
CA ARG A 181 6.41 -20.98 7.92
C ARG A 181 5.78 -22.29 8.40
N SER A 182 6.40 -23.43 8.08
CA SER A 182 5.94 -24.74 8.56
C SER A 182 6.05 -24.87 10.08
N TYR A 183 7.10 -24.32 10.69
CA TYR A 183 7.30 -24.34 12.14
C TYR A 183 6.26 -23.46 12.85
N ILE A 184 6.06 -22.23 12.38
CA ILE A 184 5.05 -21.29 12.90
C ILE A 184 3.64 -21.91 12.82
N THR A 185 3.30 -22.54 11.70
CA THR A 185 1.98 -23.15 11.48
C THR A 185 1.73 -24.35 12.40
N ARG A 186 2.79 -25.08 12.77
CA ARG A 186 2.70 -26.29 13.61
C ARG A 186 2.59 -25.99 15.11
N GLY A 187 2.79 -24.75 15.54
CA GLY A 187 2.57 -24.33 16.94
C GLY A 187 3.45 -25.04 17.97
N VAL A 188 4.72 -25.30 17.64
CA VAL A 188 5.73 -25.85 18.57
C VAL A 188 6.45 -24.71 19.28
#